data_AF-A0A949N8C7-F1
#
_entry.id   AF-A0A949N8C7-F1
#
_cell.length_a   1.000
_cell.length_b   1.000
_cell.length_c   1.000
_cell.angle_alpha   90.00
_cell.angle_beta   90.00
_cell.angle_gamma   90.00
#
_symmetry.space_group_name_H-M   'P 1'
#
loop_
_entity.id
_entity.type
_entity.pdbx_description
1 polymer ?
#
loop_
_entity_poly.entity_id
_entity_poly.type
_entity_poly.pdbx_seq_one_letter_code
_entity_poly.pdbx_strand_id
1 'polypeptide(L)'
;MMKNKSCMTVKKSPFILLLASVLLVCFTSCTYMKMDPPADVDKGPPVPTAPAIDNSCWMATASNMLAGAGYGTGTTLQGRAEDIYGDMVTWQTDVVNPTGKQVGGWTDTALSWWLSSANNTWTSNPYTVVTVYGNKTPRYPWANSNGARFIGNELRRCQFVGLSISWPTAGASIGERGHAITGWGDHSGKSTLTRNPSRVRLTDSDTDTGGDVQSYTYDSYTSPNPGGANEGNGWYIDYQDNHPYIKHIITLCPTDDPSDNKLTQKVVGSYKIHQSNKTSAIDLHYKVGTDVTILSYKTTIDWSTENLPSITEEDPRRELEVDWDLSDKPVPFCNWVTITTEFILPTWNAIEYRDVKFTYPKGIESKFLPPIKWEMKTARIDRAETIRDVTGGYVIGSYNIVDPQLPAEQRVVAEYRFIHQYSFNQSPEMHELVLTGTRGYVATDIRVGHTYGFLDANELWRFKDWMTELGGREYPLGDRPVEILVNWEGRLPYPEGEDVTGKIEPFRRK
;
A
#
# COMPACT_ATOMS: atom_id res chain seq x y z
N MET A 1 66.83 11.86 55.28
CA MET A 1 66.09 10.91 54.42
C MET A 1 64.85 11.61 53.87
N MET A 2 64.64 11.54 52.56
CA MET A 2 63.85 12.50 51.78
C MET A 2 62.38 12.08 51.56
N LYS A 3 61.50 13.09 51.67
CA LYS A 3 60.23 13.40 50.95
C LYS A 3 59.11 12.36 50.80
N ASN A 4 57.91 12.71 51.32
CA ASN A 4 56.63 12.96 50.61
C ASN A 4 55.51 13.15 51.66
N LYS A 5 54.85 14.32 51.80
CA LYS A 5 53.73 14.95 51.05
C LYS A 5 52.43 14.12 50.91
N SER A 6 51.40 14.68 51.54
CA SER A 6 49.96 14.70 51.21
C SER A 6 49.08 13.47 51.49
N CYS A 7 48.06 13.67 52.34
CA CYS A 7 46.82 12.90 52.34
C CYS A 7 45.66 13.91 52.22
N MET A 8 45.06 13.99 51.03
CA MET A 8 43.86 14.78 50.75
C MET A 8 42.62 13.90 50.92
N THR A 9 41.66 14.41 51.68
CA THR A 9 40.36 13.83 51.96
C THR A 9 39.45 13.98 50.73
N VAL A 10 39.08 12.86 50.09
CA VAL A 10 38.12 12.82 48.98
C VAL A 10 36.69 12.70 49.55
N LYS A 11 35.90 13.76 49.43
CA LYS A 11 34.44 13.73 49.60
C LYS A 11 33.82 13.08 48.36
N LYS A 12 33.14 11.95 48.54
CA LYS A 12 32.25 11.36 47.53
C LYS A 12 30.93 12.12 47.55
N SER A 13 30.60 12.79 46.45
CA SER A 13 29.26 13.28 46.14
C SER A 13 28.78 12.54 44.89
N PRO A 14 27.60 11.90 44.89
CA PRO A 14 27.14 11.14 43.74
C PRO A 14 26.70 12.07 42.61
N PHE A 15 27.30 11.87 41.45
CA PHE A 15 26.84 12.37 40.15
C PHE A 15 25.40 11.90 39.94
N ILE A 16 24.45 12.83 40.06
CA ILE A 16 23.09 12.62 39.57
C ILE A 16 23.17 12.69 38.04
N LEU A 17 22.92 11.54 37.42
CA LEU A 17 22.70 11.37 35.99
C LEU A 17 21.68 12.40 35.51
N LEU A 18 22.15 13.39 34.77
CA LEU A 18 21.34 14.15 33.83
C LEU A 18 21.29 13.33 32.52
N LEU A 19 20.64 12.16 32.57
CA LEU A 19 20.40 11.30 31.41
C LEU A 19 18.93 10.91 31.37
N ALA A 20 18.08 11.93 31.39
CA ALA A 20 16.66 11.79 31.10
C ALA A 20 16.30 12.80 30.03
N SER A 21 15.62 12.31 28.99
CA SER A 21 14.73 13.10 28.11
C SER A 21 15.34 13.78 26.88
N VAL A 22 16.19 13.09 26.14
CA VAL A 22 16.14 13.18 24.66
C VAL A 22 15.88 11.77 24.12
N LEU A 23 14.79 11.15 24.58
CA LEU A 23 14.02 10.31 23.66
C LEU A 23 13.39 11.30 22.68
N LEU A 24 14.15 11.65 21.65
CA LEU A 24 13.56 12.07 20.40
C LEU A 24 12.78 10.85 19.92
N VAL A 25 11.54 10.71 20.39
CA VAL A 25 10.56 9.88 19.72
C VAL A 25 10.44 10.59 18.37
N CYS A 26 11.20 10.13 17.39
CA CYS A 26 10.83 10.28 16.00
C CYS A 26 9.46 9.63 15.89
N PHE A 27 8.42 10.40 16.20
CA PHE A 27 7.10 10.18 15.66
C PHE A 27 7.32 10.36 14.17
N THR A 28 7.76 9.29 13.50
CA THR A 28 7.55 9.14 12.08
C THR A 28 6.04 9.33 11.95
N SER A 29 5.64 10.51 11.47
CA SER A 29 4.24 10.81 11.20
C SER A 29 3.73 9.63 10.37
N CYS A 30 2.81 8.84 10.94
CA CYS A 30 2.29 7.65 10.30
C CYS A 30 1.69 8.08 8.96
N THR A 31 2.44 7.99 7.88
CA THR A 31 2.02 8.46 6.57
C THR A 31 1.43 7.26 5.86
N TYR A 32 0.17 7.37 5.49
CA TYR A 32 -0.45 6.40 4.63
C TYR A 32 -0.18 6.77 3.18
N MET A 33 0.33 5.81 2.43
CA MET A 33 0.45 5.83 0.98
C MET A 33 -0.16 4.53 0.48
N LYS A 34 -1.07 4.62 -0.48
CA LYS A 34 -1.75 3.51 -1.15
C LYS A 34 -0.77 2.68 -2.00
N MET A 35 0.20 3.35 -2.62
CA MET A 35 1.30 2.81 -3.42
C MET A 35 2.55 3.66 -3.19
N ASP A 36 3.72 3.04 -3.24
CA ASP A 36 5.00 3.71 -2.99
C ASP A 36 6.13 2.93 -3.71
N PRO A 37 6.75 3.50 -4.76
CA PRO A 37 6.39 4.76 -5.40
C PRO A 37 5.01 4.68 -6.11
N PRO A 38 4.23 5.76 -6.19
CA PRO A 38 3.05 5.84 -7.06
C PRO A 38 3.42 6.16 -8.52
N ALA A 39 2.45 6.05 -9.43
CA ALA A 39 2.58 6.57 -10.78
C ALA A 39 2.43 8.10 -10.80
N ASP A 40 3.23 8.77 -11.61
CA ASP A 40 3.13 10.19 -11.89
C ASP A 40 3.37 10.50 -13.37
N VAL A 41 2.29 10.50 -14.16
CA VAL A 41 2.38 10.87 -15.57
C VAL A 41 2.59 12.38 -15.72
N ASP A 42 3.76 12.74 -16.23
CA ASP A 42 4.05 14.10 -16.68
C ASP A 42 3.44 14.37 -18.05
N LYS A 43 2.73 15.49 -18.18
CA LYS A 43 2.25 15.90 -19.50
C LYS A 43 3.40 16.50 -20.31
N GLY A 44 3.46 16.15 -21.60
CA GLY A 44 4.53 16.62 -22.48
C GLY A 44 4.56 18.16 -22.61
N PRO A 45 5.71 18.75 -22.98
CA PRO A 45 5.81 20.19 -23.14
C PRO A 45 4.83 20.72 -24.21
N PRO A 46 4.30 21.94 -24.05
CA PRO A 46 3.46 22.56 -25.07
C PRO A 46 4.22 22.66 -26.40
N VAL A 47 3.56 22.26 -27.50
CA VAL A 47 4.19 22.28 -28.83
C VAL A 47 4.35 23.73 -29.29
N PRO A 48 5.50 24.15 -29.85
CA PRO A 48 5.80 25.57 -30.16
C PRO A 48 4.83 26.27 -31.14
N THR A 49 3.96 25.54 -31.82
CA THR A 49 3.14 26.04 -32.96
C THR A 49 1.64 26.18 -32.66
N ALA A 50 1.19 25.95 -31.43
CA ALA A 50 -0.21 26.11 -30.99
C ALA A 50 -0.26 26.98 -29.72
N PRO A 51 -1.40 27.64 -29.38
CA PRO A 51 -1.50 28.40 -28.13
C PRO A 51 -1.10 27.51 -26.94
N ALA A 52 -0.19 28.02 -26.12
CA ALA A 52 0.72 27.28 -25.24
C ALA A 52 0.09 26.67 -23.97
N ILE A 53 -1.01 25.93 -24.07
CA ILE A 53 -1.65 25.31 -22.89
C ILE A 53 -2.04 23.86 -23.17
N ASP A 54 -1.24 22.92 -22.66
CA ASP A 54 -1.64 21.52 -22.53
C ASP A 54 -2.65 21.38 -21.36
N ASN A 55 -3.90 21.01 -21.65
CA ASN A 55 -4.98 20.83 -20.67
C ASN A 55 -5.34 19.34 -20.46
N SER A 56 -4.36 18.44 -20.51
CA SER A 56 -4.53 16.99 -20.40
C SER A 56 -4.42 16.38 -19.00
N CYS A 57 -4.27 17.19 -17.96
CA CYS A 57 -4.11 16.71 -16.57
C CYS A 57 -5.19 15.72 -16.12
N TRP A 58 -6.41 15.82 -16.68
CA TRP A 58 -7.51 14.88 -16.45
C TRP A 58 -7.26 13.48 -17.03
N MET A 59 -6.54 13.38 -18.15
CA MET A 59 -6.06 12.12 -18.74
C MET A 59 -4.89 11.57 -17.93
N ALA A 60 -3.92 12.41 -17.56
CA ALA A 60 -2.80 11.98 -16.71
C ALA A 60 -3.29 11.40 -15.37
N THR A 61 -4.26 12.07 -14.72
CA THR A 61 -4.93 11.56 -13.52
C THR A 61 -5.60 10.21 -13.76
N ALA A 62 -6.33 10.05 -14.87
CA ALA A 62 -7.00 8.79 -15.20
C ALA A 62 -6.00 7.66 -15.46
N SER A 63 -4.89 7.95 -16.16
CA SER A 63 -3.81 7.02 -16.42
C SER A 63 -3.14 6.53 -15.14
N ASN A 64 -2.82 7.44 -14.22
CA ASN A 64 -2.28 7.11 -12.90
C ASN A 64 -3.22 6.17 -12.13
N MET A 65 -4.53 6.44 -12.13
CA MET A 65 -5.53 5.60 -11.49
C MET A 65 -5.62 4.20 -12.13
N LEU A 66 -5.64 4.11 -13.45
CA LEU A 66 -5.72 2.84 -14.19
C LEU A 66 -4.45 1.99 -14.02
N ALA A 67 -3.28 2.59 -14.14
CA ALA A 67 -2.00 1.92 -13.93
C ALA A 67 -1.87 1.41 -12.48
N GLY A 68 -2.30 2.23 -11.51
CA GLY A 68 -2.39 1.83 -10.10
C GLY A 68 -3.29 0.62 -9.89
N ALA A 69 -4.41 0.54 -10.62
CA ALA A 69 -5.35 -0.58 -10.61
C ALA A 69 -4.88 -1.81 -11.39
N GLY A 70 -3.70 -1.75 -12.01
CA GLY A 70 -3.09 -2.88 -12.73
C GLY A 70 -3.44 -3.00 -14.21
N TYR A 71 -3.95 -1.94 -14.82
CA TYR A 71 -4.08 -1.85 -16.27
C TYR A 71 -2.79 -1.37 -16.93
N GLY A 72 -2.60 -1.66 -18.23
CA GLY A 72 -1.46 -1.21 -19.05
C GLY A 72 -0.36 -2.26 -19.25
N THR A 73 0.50 -2.09 -20.26
CA THR A 73 1.51 -3.10 -20.68
C THR A 73 2.97 -2.80 -20.25
N GLY A 74 3.25 -1.62 -19.69
CA GLY A 74 4.57 -1.26 -19.17
C GLY A 74 5.08 -2.20 -18.06
N THR A 75 6.41 -2.37 -18.00
CA THR A 75 7.10 -3.25 -17.02
C THR A 75 7.34 -2.60 -15.66
N THR A 76 6.95 -1.34 -15.51
CA THR A 76 6.94 -0.60 -14.25
C THR A 76 5.59 0.09 -14.10
N LEU A 77 5.22 0.45 -12.87
CA LEU A 77 4.01 1.21 -12.60
C LEU A 77 3.95 2.52 -13.40
N GLN A 78 5.07 3.25 -13.46
CA GLN A 78 5.21 4.48 -14.25
C GLN A 78 5.03 4.21 -15.75
N GLY A 79 5.72 3.21 -16.30
CA GLY A 79 5.63 2.87 -17.72
C GLY A 79 4.23 2.49 -18.19
N ARG A 80 3.41 1.86 -17.31
CA ARG A 80 1.99 1.61 -17.62
C ARG A 80 1.17 2.89 -17.66
N ALA A 81 1.42 3.80 -16.74
CA ALA A 81 0.70 5.06 -16.68
C ALA A 81 1.00 5.90 -17.93
N GLU A 82 2.26 5.93 -18.37
CA GLU A 82 2.69 6.57 -19.62
C GLU A 82 2.08 5.93 -20.87
N ASP A 83 2.02 4.59 -20.94
CA ASP A 83 1.38 3.83 -22.02
C ASP A 83 -0.12 4.17 -22.15
N ILE A 84 -0.85 4.10 -21.04
CA ILE A 84 -2.28 4.45 -20.96
C ILE A 84 -2.51 5.93 -21.30
N TYR A 85 -1.62 6.82 -20.87
CA TYR A 85 -1.70 8.22 -21.23
C TYR A 85 -1.50 8.45 -22.74
N GLY A 86 -0.56 7.73 -23.36
CA GLY A 86 -0.35 7.72 -24.81
C GLY A 86 -1.60 7.30 -25.59
N ASP A 87 -2.32 6.28 -25.11
CA ASP A 87 -3.62 5.87 -25.67
C ASP A 87 -4.65 7.01 -25.63
N MET A 88 -4.78 7.68 -24.48
CA MET A 88 -5.76 8.75 -24.29
C MET A 88 -5.43 9.98 -25.14
N VAL A 89 -4.15 10.32 -25.28
CA VAL A 89 -3.70 11.41 -26.17
C VAL A 89 -4.07 11.11 -27.62
N THR A 90 -3.84 9.87 -28.08
CA THR A 90 -4.23 9.42 -29.43
C THR A 90 -5.74 9.52 -29.64
N TRP A 91 -6.53 9.01 -28.70
CA TRP A 91 -8.00 9.08 -28.76
C TRP A 91 -8.52 10.52 -28.90
N GLN A 92 -7.96 11.44 -28.12
CA GLN A 92 -8.41 12.81 -28.15
C GLN A 92 -8.13 13.50 -29.50
N THR A 93 -7.02 13.15 -30.15
CA THR A 93 -6.71 13.67 -31.49
C THR A 93 -7.67 13.16 -32.56
N ASP A 94 -8.22 11.96 -32.39
CA ASP A 94 -9.12 11.33 -33.38
C ASP A 94 -10.57 11.85 -33.29
N VAL A 95 -11.05 12.23 -32.10
CA VAL A 95 -12.49 12.49 -31.88
C VAL A 95 -12.88 13.97 -31.99
N VAL A 96 -11.97 14.94 -31.77
CA VAL A 96 -12.39 16.35 -31.61
C VAL A 96 -11.55 17.42 -32.33
N ASN A 97 -10.35 17.19 -32.86
CA ASN A 97 -9.60 18.30 -33.47
C ASN A 97 -8.47 17.92 -34.46
N PRO A 98 -8.66 18.02 -35.78
CA PRO A 98 -7.58 17.83 -36.76
C PRO A 98 -6.56 18.99 -36.77
N THR A 99 -6.77 20.06 -35.97
CA THR A 99 -5.84 21.18 -35.83
C THR A 99 -5.45 21.41 -34.37
N GLY A 100 -4.59 20.56 -33.81
CA GLY A 100 -3.77 20.86 -32.62
C GLY A 100 -4.46 20.84 -31.24
N LYS A 101 -4.32 19.69 -30.55
CA LYS A 101 -4.23 19.38 -29.10
C LYS A 101 -5.34 19.78 -28.08
N GLN A 102 -5.56 18.82 -27.16
CA GLN A 102 -5.98 18.87 -25.75
C GLN A 102 -6.98 19.94 -25.29
N VAL A 103 -8.24 19.78 -25.67
CA VAL A 103 -9.38 20.49 -25.03
C VAL A 103 -9.57 19.91 -23.63
N GLY A 104 -9.69 20.77 -22.60
CA GLY A 104 -9.91 20.33 -21.22
C GLY A 104 -11.09 19.38 -21.08
N GLY A 105 -11.01 18.43 -20.15
CA GLY A 105 -11.99 17.36 -19.96
C GLY A 105 -12.15 16.94 -18.50
N TRP A 106 -12.71 15.75 -18.29
CA TRP A 106 -12.97 15.20 -16.95
C TRP A 106 -12.38 13.80 -16.80
N THR A 107 -11.76 13.53 -15.65
CA THR A 107 -11.09 12.25 -15.34
C THR A 107 -12.00 11.04 -15.52
N ASP A 108 -13.26 11.10 -15.09
CA ASP A 108 -14.23 10.01 -15.25
C ASP A 108 -14.58 9.72 -16.71
N THR A 109 -14.54 10.73 -17.58
CA THR A 109 -14.71 10.55 -19.03
C THR A 109 -13.52 9.80 -19.64
N ALA A 110 -12.29 10.15 -19.26
CA ALA A 110 -11.09 9.41 -19.67
C ALA A 110 -11.12 7.96 -19.17
N LEU A 111 -11.43 7.74 -17.89
CA LEU A 111 -11.56 6.41 -17.29
C LEU A 111 -12.59 5.56 -18.04
N SER A 112 -13.79 6.10 -18.22
CA SER A 112 -14.89 5.39 -18.87
C SER A 112 -14.58 5.07 -20.33
N TRP A 113 -13.91 5.98 -21.05
CA TRP A 113 -13.45 5.72 -22.41
C TRP A 113 -12.43 4.58 -22.44
N TRP A 114 -11.34 4.68 -21.68
CA TRP A 114 -10.26 3.68 -21.75
C TRP A 114 -10.76 2.30 -21.34
N LEU A 115 -11.55 2.20 -20.27
CA LEU A 115 -12.14 0.93 -19.79
C LEU A 115 -13.05 0.26 -20.82
N SER A 116 -13.74 1.03 -21.67
CA SER A 116 -14.63 0.53 -22.73
C SER A 116 -13.96 0.39 -24.10
N SER A 117 -12.72 0.86 -24.24
CA SER A 117 -11.97 0.86 -25.49
C SER A 117 -11.37 -0.51 -25.83
N ALA A 118 -10.92 -0.68 -27.07
CA ALA A 118 -10.16 -1.85 -27.50
C ALA A 118 -8.75 -1.94 -26.86
N ASN A 119 -8.25 -0.85 -26.27
CA ASN A 119 -6.96 -0.82 -25.59
C ASN A 119 -7.02 -1.59 -24.26
N ASN A 120 -8.20 -1.71 -23.65
CA ASN A 120 -8.37 -2.51 -22.44
C ASN A 120 -8.40 -4.01 -22.76
N THR A 121 -7.23 -4.65 -22.70
CA THR A 121 -7.09 -6.10 -22.87
C THR A 121 -7.31 -6.90 -21.56
N TRP A 122 -7.45 -6.22 -20.41
CA TRP A 122 -7.55 -6.82 -19.07
C TRP A 122 -9.00 -6.95 -18.60
N THR A 123 -9.82 -7.66 -19.38
CA THR A 123 -11.27 -7.78 -19.15
C THR A 123 -11.67 -8.48 -17.85
N SER A 124 -10.75 -9.18 -17.19
CA SER A 124 -10.97 -9.85 -15.89
C SER A 124 -10.60 -8.99 -14.68
N ASN A 125 -10.01 -7.81 -14.88
CA ASN A 125 -9.65 -6.92 -13.77
C ASN A 125 -10.93 -6.40 -13.08
N PRO A 126 -11.05 -6.50 -11.74
CA PRO A 126 -12.26 -6.11 -11.03
C PRO A 126 -12.52 -4.60 -10.99
N TYR A 127 -11.50 -3.75 -11.22
CA TYR A 127 -11.60 -2.28 -11.14
C TYR A 127 -12.33 -1.67 -12.33
N THR A 128 -13.66 -1.73 -12.32
CA THR A 128 -14.50 -1.28 -13.44
C THR A 128 -15.50 -0.19 -13.10
N VAL A 129 -15.68 0.10 -11.80
CA VAL A 129 -16.71 1.04 -11.33
C VAL A 129 -16.11 2.42 -11.18
N VAL A 130 -16.60 3.38 -11.98
CA VAL A 130 -16.23 4.79 -11.92
C VAL A 130 -17.34 5.57 -11.22
N THR A 131 -17.04 6.19 -10.09
CA THR A 131 -18.02 6.99 -9.34
C THR A 131 -17.54 8.43 -9.18
N VAL A 132 -18.45 9.39 -9.35
CA VAL A 132 -18.16 10.82 -9.16
C VAL A 132 -18.91 11.33 -7.93
N TYR A 133 -18.19 11.97 -7.01
CA TYR A 133 -18.75 12.60 -5.82
C TYR A 133 -18.50 14.09 -5.83
N GLY A 134 -19.55 14.90 -5.66
CA GLY A 134 -19.47 16.36 -5.71
C GLY A 134 -20.09 16.93 -6.98
N ASN A 135 -19.67 18.14 -7.39
CA ASN A 135 -20.30 18.86 -8.48
C ASN A 135 -19.32 19.12 -9.64
N LYS A 136 -19.74 18.82 -10.86
CA LYS A 136 -19.09 19.32 -12.09
C LYS A 136 -19.61 20.71 -12.47
N THR A 137 -20.92 20.90 -12.29
CA THR A 137 -21.66 22.13 -12.57
C THR A 137 -22.80 22.27 -11.55
N PRO A 138 -22.98 23.43 -10.89
CA PRO A 138 -22.08 24.59 -10.85
C PRO A 138 -20.72 24.28 -10.19
N ARG A 139 -19.70 25.12 -10.44
CA ARG A 139 -18.30 24.87 -10.02
C ARG A 139 -18.03 25.10 -8.52
N TYR A 140 -19.03 25.04 -7.65
CA TYR A 140 -18.82 25.31 -6.22
C TYR A 140 -17.87 24.29 -5.56
N PRO A 141 -17.26 24.67 -4.42
CA PRO A 141 -16.56 23.72 -3.57
C PRO A 141 -17.44 22.53 -3.18
N TRP A 142 -16.82 21.34 -3.08
CA TRP A 142 -17.51 20.13 -2.68
C TRP A 142 -18.01 20.25 -1.23
N ALA A 143 -19.33 20.38 -1.07
CA ALA A 143 -19.99 20.60 0.21
C ALA A 143 -20.08 19.33 1.07
N ASN A 144 -18.94 18.73 1.41
CA ASN A 144 -18.83 17.59 2.30
C ASN A 144 -17.85 17.89 3.43
N SER A 145 -18.34 18.17 4.64
CA SER A 145 -17.50 18.45 5.82
C SER A 145 -16.66 17.26 6.28
N ASN A 146 -16.87 16.07 5.71
CA ASN A 146 -16.04 14.88 5.92
C ASN A 146 -15.22 14.51 4.67
N GLY A 147 -15.14 15.40 3.67
CA GLY A 147 -14.51 15.14 2.37
C GLY A 147 -13.06 14.67 2.47
N ALA A 148 -12.23 15.31 3.29
CA ALA A 148 -10.85 14.86 3.51
C ALA A 148 -10.78 13.45 4.12
N ARG A 149 -11.62 13.15 5.13
CA ARG A 149 -11.76 11.79 5.69
C ARG A 149 -12.24 10.79 4.65
N PHE A 150 -13.20 11.20 3.82
CA PHE A 150 -13.77 10.36 2.77
C PHE A 150 -12.69 9.95 1.77
N ILE A 151 -11.92 10.90 1.23
CA ILE A 151 -10.80 10.63 0.30
C ILE A 151 -9.82 9.62 0.90
N GLY A 152 -9.35 9.87 2.14
CA GLY A 152 -8.44 8.96 2.82
C GLY A 152 -9.02 7.56 3.04
N ASN A 153 -10.32 7.45 3.32
CA ASN A 153 -10.98 6.17 3.50
C ASN A 153 -11.19 5.39 2.20
N GLU A 154 -11.51 6.06 1.08
CA GLU A 154 -11.62 5.37 -0.21
C GLU A 154 -10.27 4.74 -0.62
N LEU A 155 -9.15 5.43 -0.39
CA LEU A 155 -7.81 4.86 -0.59
C LEU A 155 -7.55 3.63 0.31
N ARG A 156 -7.94 3.69 1.59
CA ARG A 156 -7.80 2.55 2.54
C ARG A 156 -8.68 1.35 2.18
N ARG A 157 -9.82 1.61 1.55
CA ARG A 157 -10.73 0.62 0.92
C ARG A 157 -10.23 0.12 -0.43
N CYS A 158 -8.98 0.41 -0.76
CA CYS A 158 -8.30 -0.02 -1.97
C CYS A 158 -8.83 0.60 -3.26
N GLN A 159 -9.55 1.71 -3.19
CA GLN A 159 -9.94 2.46 -4.38
C GLN A 159 -8.81 3.39 -4.82
N PHE A 160 -8.87 3.83 -6.08
CA PHE A 160 -8.04 4.92 -6.59
C PHE A 160 -8.86 6.19 -6.65
N VAL A 161 -8.25 7.34 -6.35
CA VAL A 161 -8.95 8.62 -6.23
C VAL A 161 -8.29 9.68 -7.11
N GLY A 162 -9.05 10.25 -8.03
CA GLY A 162 -8.70 11.47 -8.74
C GLY A 162 -9.43 12.67 -8.13
N LEU A 163 -8.76 13.82 -8.04
CA LEU A 163 -9.32 15.05 -7.49
C LEU A 163 -9.41 16.09 -8.60
N SER A 164 -10.58 16.69 -8.77
CA SER A 164 -10.75 17.87 -9.62
C SER A 164 -10.78 19.12 -8.76
N ILE A 165 -9.80 20.00 -8.97
CA ILE A 165 -9.64 21.25 -8.22
C ILE A 165 -9.95 22.49 -9.08
N SER A 166 -10.23 23.61 -8.44
CA SER A 166 -10.36 24.92 -9.09
C SER A 166 -9.93 26.05 -8.17
N TRP A 167 -9.50 27.14 -8.77
CA TRP A 167 -9.06 28.31 -8.03
C TRP A 167 -10.25 29.22 -7.74
N PRO A 168 -10.37 29.71 -6.49
CA PRO A 168 -11.37 30.69 -6.15
C PRO A 168 -11.05 32.03 -6.83
N THR A 169 -12.08 32.76 -7.24
CA THR A 169 -11.94 34.12 -7.77
C THR A 169 -12.48 35.16 -6.79
N ALA A 170 -11.93 36.36 -6.81
CA ALA A 170 -12.41 37.48 -6.01
C ALA A 170 -13.68 38.16 -6.62
N GLY A 171 -14.28 37.59 -7.66
CA GLY A 171 -15.35 38.20 -8.46
C GLY A 171 -16.66 37.41 -8.48
N ALA A 172 -17.55 37.77 -9.42
CA ALA A 172 -18.85 37.10 -9.60
C ALA A 172 -18.74 35.74 -10.32
N SER A 173 -17.61 35.47 -10.97
CA SER A 173 -17.29 34.17 -11.57
C SER A 173 -16.88 33.19 -10.47
N ILE A 174 -17.28 31.93 -10.60
CA ILE A 174 -16.99 30.89 -9.60
C ILE A 174 -16.15 29.81 -10.26
N GLY A 175 -15.00 29.51 -9.65
CA GLY A 175 -14.12 28.43 -10.06
C GLY A 175 -13.49 28.65 -11.43
N GLU A 176 -12.29 29.21 -11.43
CA GLU A 176 -11.44 29.31 -12.62
C GLU A 176 -10.32 28.26 -12.62
N ARG A 177 -9.70 28.06 -13.79
CA ARG A 177 -8.51 27.21 -13.97
C ARG A 177 -8.71 25.79 -13.45
N GLY A 178 -9.66 25.04 -14.02
CA GLY A 178 -9.86 23.64 -13.61
C GLY A 178 -8.58 22.81 -13.79
N HIS A 179 -8.23 22.02 -12.77
CA HIS A 179 -7.08 21.11 -12.80
C HIS A 179 -7.45 19.76 -12.19
N ALA A 180 -6.71 18.71 -12.56
CA ALA A 180 -6.94 17.35 -12.08
C ALA A 180 -5.62 16.75 -11.59
N ILE A 181 -5.68 16.11 -10.42
CA ILE A 181 -4.52 15.57 -9.70
C ILE A 181 -4.89 14.22 -9.08
N THR A 182 -3.90 13.36 -8.81
CA THR A 182 -4.14 12.01 -8.28
C THR A 182 -3.88 11.94 -6.79
N GLY A 183 -4.81 11.36 -6.03
CA GLY A 183 -4.66 11.13 -4.59
C GLY A 183 -4.03 9.78 -4.27
N TRP A 184 -2.96 9.80 -3.48
CA TRP A 184 -2.23 8.58 -3.10
C TRP A 184 -2.19 8.31 -1.62
N GLY A 185 -2.50 9.30 -0.78
CA GLY A 185 -2.35 9.13 0.65
C GLY A 185 -2.62 10.37 1.48
N ASP A 186 -2.26 10.26 2.76
CA ASP A 186 -2.37 11.31 3.75
C ASP A 186 -1.37 11.10 4.90
N HIS A 187 -1.26 12.06 5.80
CA HIS A 187 -0.36 12.01 6.95
C HIS A 187 -0.89 11.16 8.14
N SER A 188 -1.97 10.40 7.97
CA SER A 188 -2.56 9.53 9.02
C SER A 188 -2.24 8.05 8.79
N GLY A 189 -2.43 7.22 9.82
CA GLY A 189 -2.09 5.79 9.78
C GLY A 189 -2.98 4.93 8.86
N LYS A 190 -2.66 3.64 8.69
CA LYS A 190 -3.34 2.74 7.73
C LYS A 190 -4.80 2.41 8.08
N SER A 191 -5.22 2.65 9.33
CA SER A 191 -6.58 2.34 9.81
C SER A 191 -7.63 3.28 9.23
N THR A 192 -8.88 2.82 9.18
CA THR A 192 -10.03 3.65 8.76
C THR A 192 -10.08 4.94 9.58
N LEU A 193 -10.14 6.06 8.89
CA LEU A 193 -10.16 7.38 9.49
C LEU A 193 -11.51 7.68 10.13
N THR A 194 -11.47 8.10 11.39
CA THR A 194 -12.63 8.63 12.13
C THR A 194 -12.72 10.16 12.07
N ARG A 195 -11.61 10.84 11.74
CA ARG A 195 -11.47 12.30 11.63
C ARG A 195 -10.90 12.69 10.27
N ASN A 196 -11.08 13.95 9.88
CA ASN A 196 -10.44 14.50 8.68
C ASN A 196 -8.92 14.57 8.89
N PRO A 197 -8.11 14.04 7.96
CA PRO A 197 -6.68 14.27 8.00
C PRO A 197 -6.38 15.75 7.68
N SER A 198 -5.30 16.30 8.23
CA SER A 198 -4.83 17.66 7.94
C SER A 198 -4.01 17.79 6.67
N ARG A 199 -3.53 16.70 6.06
CA ARG A 199 -2.73 16.72 4.83
C ARG A 199 -3.11 15.61 3.87
N VAL A 200 -2.96 15.89 2.58
CA VAL A 200 -3.10 14.95 1.46
C VAL A 200 -1.76 14.74 0.75
N ARG A 201 -1.58 13.60 0.09
CA ARG A 201 -0.44 13.25 -0.75
C ARG A 201 -0.92 13.10 -2.20
N LEU A 202 -0.33 13.86 -3.11
CA LEU A 202 -0.79 14.04 -4.48
C LEU A 202 0.34 13.85 -5.48
N THR A 203 0.03 13.34 -6.67
CA THR A 203 0.87 13.49 -7.86
C THR A 203 0.18 14.42 -8.85
N ASP A 204 0.96 15.16 -9.64
CA ASP A 204 0.46 16.24 -10.49
C ASP A 204 1.30 16.40 -11.75
N SER A 205 0.68 16.13 -12.90
CA SER A 205 1.29 16.21 -14.22
C SER A 205 1.87 17.58 -14.62
N ASP A 206 1.54 18.64 -13.87
CA ASP A 206 1.96 20.01 -14.14
C ASP A 206 3.14 20.48 -13.27
N THR A 207 3.45 19.77 -12.19
CA THR A 207 4.36 20.26 -11.15
C THR A 207 5.17 19.14 -10.50
N ASP A 208 6.50 19.22 -10.62
CA ASP A 208 7.44 18.28 -9.95
C ASP A 208 8.32 18.96 -8.90
N THR A 209 7.86 20.09 -8.33
CA THR A 209 8.63 20.88 -7.36
C THR A 209 8.73 20.17 -6.01
N GLY A 210 9.60 19.16 -5.92
CA GLY A 210 9.88 18.42 -4.67
C GLY A 210 9.91 16.88 -4.81
N GLY A 211 9.84 16.35 -6.03
CA GLY A 211 9.69 14.92 -6.32
C GLY A 211 8.24 14.55 -6.65
N ASP A 212 8.05 13.33 -7.15
CA ASP A 212 6.80 12.83 -7.76
C ASP A 212 5.59 12.91 -6.82
N VAL A 213 5.79 12.80 -5.49
CA VAL A 213 4.70 12.90 -4.50
C VAL A 213 4.80 14.14 -3.64
N GLN A 214 3.85 15.05 -3.83
CA GLN A 214 3.73 16.28 -3.07
C GLN A 214 2.78 16.11 -1.89
N SER A 215 2.95 16.96 -0.86
CA SER A 215 2.10 16.90 0.33
C SER A 215 1.59 18.27 0.76
N TYR A 216 0.28 18.42 0.71
CA TYR A 216 -0.40 19.68 0.93
C TYR A 216 -1.28 19.64 2.16
N THR A 217 -1.39 20.77 2.85
CA THR A 217 -2.27 20.93 4.01
C THR A 217 -3.69 21.23 3.53
N TYR A 218 -4.68 20.57 4.13
CA TYR A 218 -6.07 20.97 3.99
C TYR A 218 -6.34 22.22 4.86
N ASP A 219 -7.04 23.20 4.29
CA ASP A 219 -7.54 24.33 5.06
C ASP A 219 -8.69 23.92 5.99
N SER A 220 -9.08 24.86 6.86
CA SER A 220 -10.34 24.74 7.62
C SER A 220 -11.54 24.73 6.68
N TYR A 221 -12.37 23.69 6.77
CA TYR A 221 -13.57 23.51 5.94
C TYR A 221 -14.51 24.74 5.95
N THR A 222 -14.67 25.41 7.09
CA THR A 222 -15.58 26.56 7.26
C THR A 222 -14.89 27.92 7.12
N SER A 223 -13.57 27.94 7.00
CA SER A 223 -12.78 29.16 6.81
C SER A 223 -11.57 28.88 5.91
N PRO A 224 -11.81 28.47 4.65
CA PRO A 224 -10.73 28.12 3.73
C PRO A 224 -9.99 29.34 3.17
N ASN A 225 -8.85 29.07 2.53
CA ASN A 225 -7.99 30.04 1.84
C ASN A 225 -7.68 31.29 2.67
N PRO A 226 -6.93 31.17 3.77
CA PRO A 226 -6.68 32.28 4.69
C PRO A 226 -6.09 33.50 3.98
N GLY A 227 -6.83 34.62 3.97
CA GLY A 227 -6.41 35.86 3.33
C GLY A 227 -6.61 35.92 1.80
N GLY A 228 -7.14 34.86 1.19
CA GLY A 228 -7.44 34.79 -0.24
C GLY A 228 -8.94 34.88 -0.57
N ALA A 229 -9.28 34.62 -1.83
CA ALA A 229 -10.68 34.57 -2.28
C ALA A 229 -11.38 33.32 -1.76
N ASN A 230 -12.67 33.44 -1.38
CA ASN A 230 -13.42 32.33 -0.79
C ASN A 230 -14.76 32.16 -1.51
N GLU A 231 -15.02 30.94 -1.99
CA GLU A 231 -16.23 30.58 -2.74
C GLU A 231 -17.18 29.69 -1.92
N GLY A 232 -16.98 29.65 -0.60
CA GLY A 232 -17.84 28.98 0.37
C GLY A 232 -17.15 27.84 1.11
N ASN A 233 -17.93 27.16 1.95
CA ASN A 233 -17.44 26.02 2.72
C ASN A 233 -17.00 24.88 1.78
N GLY A 234 -15.81 24.35 2.01
CA GLY A 234 -15.21 23.33 1.15
C GLY A 234 -13.82 22.94 1.61
N TRP A 235 -13.26 21.91 0.98
CA TRP A 235 -11.87 21.52 1.22
C TRP A 235 -10.97 22.21 0.21
N TYR A 236 -10.19 23.15 0.72
CA TYR A 236 -9.14 23.85 0.01
C TYR A 236 -7.80 23.22 0.40
N ILE A 237 -6.85 23.23 -0.52
CA ILE A 237 -5.51 22.70 -0.30
C ILE A 237 -4.48 23.81 -0.48
N ASP A 238 -3.52 23.89 0.43
CA ASP A 238 -2.36 24.80 0.39
C ASP A 238 -1.40 24.39 -0.73
N TYR A 239 -1.89 24.45 -1.96
CA TYR A 239 -1.20 23.97 -3.16
C TYR A 239 -0.28 25.07 -3.74
N GLN A 240 -0.74 26.32 -3.70
CA GLN A 240 -0.01 27.53 -4.05
C GLN A 240 -0.74 28.75 -3.46
N ASP A 241 -0.18 29.94 -3.62
CA ASP A 241 -0.87 31.20 -3.30
C ASP A 241 -2.28 31.22 -3.93
N ASN A 242 -3.28 31.60 -3.13
CA ASN A 242 -4.71 31.42 -3.44
C ASN A 242 -5.07 29.92 -3.57
N HIS A 243 -5.38 29.30 -2.43
CA HIS A 243 -5.56 27.86 -2.30
C HIS A 243 -6.71 27.37 -3.20
N PRO A 244 -6.50 26.38 -4.09
CA PRO A 244 -7.59 25.79 -4.85
C PRO A 244 -8.44 24.87 -3.97
N TYR A 245 -9.70 24.71 -4.37
CA TYR A 245 -10.65 23.83 -3.70
C TYR A 245 -11.03 22.63 -4.53
N ILE A 246 -11.38 21.54 -3.84
CA ILE A 246 -11.89 20.32 -4.44
C ILE A 246 -13.36 20.53 -4.84
N LYS A 247 -13.67 20.38 -6.12
CA LYS A 247 -15.04 20.47 -6.66
C LYS A 247 -15.78 19.13 -6.60
N HIS A 248 -15.05 18.09 -6.99
CA HIS A 248 -15.50 16.72 -6.96
C HIS A 248 -14.27 15.80 -6.95
N ILE A 249 -14.53 14.57 -6.57
CA ILE A 249 -13.56 13.47 -6.66
C ILE A 249 -14.15 12.38 -7.54
N ILE A 250 -13.25 11.61 -8.13
CA ILE A 250 -13.56 10.46 -8.96
C ILE A 250 -12.92 9.26 -8.30
N THR A 251 -13.67 8.18 -8.11
CA THR A 251 -13.12 6.91 -7.62
C THR A 251 -13.15 5.88 -8.72
N LEU A 252 -12.09 5.06 -8.79
CA LEU A 252 -12.06 3.81 -9.54
C LEU A 252 -12.04 2.67 -8.52
N CYS A 253 -13.12 1.90 -8.50
CA CYS A 253 -13.38 0.88 -7.49
C CYS A 253 -13.43 -0.52 -8.13
N PRO A 254 -13.06 -1.57 -7.37
CA PRO A 254 -13.38 -2.93 -7.77
C PRO A 254 -14.91 -3.13 -7.79
N THR A 255 -15.36 -4.17 -8.48
CA THR A 255 -16.78 -4.53 -8.47
C THR A 255 -17.10 -5.17 -7.12
N ASP A 256 -17.93 -4.50 -6.34
CA ASP A 256 -18.39 -4.96 -5.02
C ASP A 256 -19.74 -5.71 -5.12
N ASP A 257 -20.02 -6.33 -6.27
CA ASP A 257 -21.25 -7.13 -6.45
C ASP A 257 -21.06 -8.50 -5.80
N PRO A 258 -21.78 -8.81 -4.69
CA PRO A 258 -21.66 -10.12 -4.04
C PRO A 258 -21.99 -11.30 -4.98
N SER A 259 -22.75 -11.06 -6.06
CA SER A 259 -23.16 -12.07 -7.02
C SER A 259 -22.13 -12.38 -8.11
N ASP A 260 -21.17 -11.48 -8.35
CA ASP A 260 -20.22 -11.63 -9.45
C ASP A 260 -18.92 -12.35 -9.06
N ASN A 261 -18.70 -12.57 -7.76
CA ASN A 261 -17.49 -13.18 -7.18
C ASN A 261 -16.16 -12.49 -7.53
N LYS A 262 -16.17 -11.20 -7.88
CA LYS A 262 -14.98 -10.41 -8.26
C LYS A 262 -14.42 -9.57 -7.11
N LEU A 263 -14.47 -10.12 -5.90
CA LEU A 263 -13.97 -9.44 -4.70
C LEU A 263 -12.45 -9.26 -4.76
N THR A 264 -11.97 -8.18 -4.15
CA THR A 264 -10.54 -7.98 -3.90
C THR A 264 -10.20 -8.36 -2.46
N GLN A 265 -8.96 -8.79 -2.25
CA GLN A 265 -8.44 -9.16 -0.94
C GLN A 265 -7.10 -8.51 -0.70
N LYS A 266 -6.93 -7.97 0.50
CA LYS A 266 -5.67 -7.47 1.01
C LYS A 266 -4.89 -8.60 1.67
N VAL A 267 -3.65 -8.75 1.23
CA VAL A 267 -2.74 -9.82 1.65
C VAL A 267 -1.43 -9.16 2.06
N VAL A 268 -0.92 -9.48 3.25
CA VAL A 268 0.36 -8.92 3.73
C VAL A 268 1.31 -10.03 4.07
N GLY A 269 2.53 -9.95 3.56
CA GLY A 269 3.67 -10.76 3.95
C GLY A 269 4.69 -9.86 4.63
N SER A 270 5.27 -10.33 5.72
CA SER A 270 6.36 -9.63 6.39
C SER A 270 7.46 -10.63 6.75
N TYR A 271 8.67 -10.29 6.35
CA TYR A 271 9.81 -11.18 6.33
C TYR A 271 11.01 -10.54 6.99
N LYS A 272 11.54 -11.16 8.04
CA LYS A 272 12.78 -10.72 8.69
C LYS A 272 13.98 -11.50 8.20
N ILE A 273 14.96 -10.77 7.69
CA ILE A 273 16.27 -11.27 7.28
C ILE A 273 17.36 -10.74 8.20
N HIS A 274 18.29 -11.61 8.57
CA HIS A 274 19.46 -11.26 9.37
C HIS A 274 20.67 -10.98 8.48
N GLN A 275 21.29 -9.82 8.68
CA GLN A 275 22.60 -9.52 8.12
C GLN A 275 23.64 -10.30 8.92
N SER A 276 24.23 -11.32 8.30
CA SER A 276 25.22 -12.21 8.92
C SER A 276 26.66 -12.00 8.43
N ASN A 277 26.91 -11.05 7.53
CA ASN A 277 28.23 -10.79 6.97
C ASN A 277 28.96 -9.68 7.73
N LYS A 278 30.25 -9.87 8.01
CA LYS A 278 31.06 -8.85 8.71
C LYS A 278 31.15 -7.52 7.96
N THR A 279 30.99 -7.54 6.64
CA THR A 279 30.92 -6.34 5.79
C THR A 279 29.50 -5.83 5.75
N SER A 280 29.29 -4.52 5.97
CA SER A 280 27.95 -3.91 5.88
C SER A 280 27.33 -4.13 4.48
N ALA A 281 26.04 -4.44 4.46
CA ALA A 281 25.30 -4.56 3.20
C ALA A 281 24.92 -3.19 2.67
N ILE A 282 25.05 -3.00 1.37
CA ILE A 282 24.72 -1.74 0.67
C ILE A 282 23.49 -1.87 -0.21
N ASP A 283 22.90 -3.06 -0.28
CA ASP A 283 21.71 -3.32 -1.07
C ASP A 283 20.93 -4.51 -0.47
N LEU A 284 19.62 -4.51 -0.67
CA LEU A 284 18.70 -5.60 -0.35
C LEU A 284 17.80 -5.90 -1.55
N HIS A 285 18.01 -7.08 -2.12
CA HIS A 285 17.26 -7.59 -3.26
C HIS A 285 16.28 -8.69 -2.83
N TYR A 286 15.09 -8.71 -3.43
CA TYR A 286 14.15 -9.81 -3.32
C TYR A 286 13.14 -9.84 -4.46
N LYS A 287 12.58 -11.03 -4.69
CA LYS A 287 11.40 -11.23 -5.51
C LYS A 287 10.22 -11.60 -4.61
N VAL A 288 9.07 -10.99 -4.88
CA VAL A 288 7.83 -11.25 -4.14
C VAL A 288 6.65 -11.37 -5.09
N GLY A 289 5.87 -12.43 -4.95
CA GLY A 289 4.82 -12.74 -5.92
C GLY A 289 3.69 -13.61 -5.38
N THR A 290 2.79 -13.98 -6.28
CA THR A 290 1.60 -14.80 -6.02
C THR A 290 1.12 -15.47 -7.32
N ASP A 291 0.12 -16.35 -7.25
CA ASP A 291 -0.31 -17.14 -8.41
C ASP A 291 -1.26 -16.39 -9.36
N VAL A 292 -1.78 -15.25 -8.91
CA VAL A 292 -2.75 -14.42 -9.63
C VAL A 292 -2.17 -13.05 -9.93
N THR A 293 -2.81 -12.32 -10.86
CA THR A 293 -2.43 -10.94 -11.15
C THR A 293 -2.60 -10.08 -9.91
N ILE A 294 -1.50 -9.49 -9.44
CA ILE A 294 -1.45 -8.44 -8.43
C ILE A 294 -2.16 -7.22 -9.02
N LEU A 295 -3.14 -6.67 -8.31
CA LEU A 295 -3.91 -5.49 -8.75
C LEU A 295 -3.33 -4.19 -8.22
N SER A 296 -2.70 -4.24 -7.05
CA SER A 296 -1.97 -3.13 -6.47
C SER A 296 -1.04 -3.68 -5.40
N TYR A 297 0.05 -2.98 -5.12
CA TYR A 297 0.99 -3.37 -4.09
C TYR A 297 1.58 -2.19 -3.35
N LYS A 298 2.15 -2.49 -2.19
CA LYS A 298 3.07 -1.63 -1.46
C LYS A 298 4.15 -2.51 -0.86
N THR A 299 5.41 -2.14 -1.00
CA THR A 299 6.51 -2.87 -0.36
C THR A 299 7.44 -1.88 0.34
N THR A 300 7.92 -2.26 1.53
CA THR A 300 8.70 -1.37 2.42
C THR A 300 9.69 -2.18 3.21
N ILE A 301 10.72 -1.52 3.74
CA ILE A 301 11.66 -2.10 4.71
C ILE A 301 11.65 -1.27 6.01
N ASP A 302 11.93 -1.89 7.14
CA ASP A 302 12.11 -1.20 8.44
C ASP A 302 13.53 -0.65 8.64
N TRP A 303 14.20 -0.32 7.53
CA TRP A 303 15.53 0.27 7.54
C TRP A 303 15.47 1.70 7.03
N SER A 304 16.12 2.63 7.73
CA SER A 304 16.12 4.03 7.31
C SER A 304 17.06 4.20 6.12
N THR A 305 16.52 4.54 4.95
CA THR A 305 17.24 4.97 3.76
C THR A 305 16.48 6.14 3.12
N GLU A 306 17.20 7.02 2.43
CA GLU A 306 16.63 8.10 1.62
C GLU A 306 16.35 7.65 0.17
N ASN A 307 16.86 6.49 -0.22
CA ASN A 307 16.66 5.93 -1.56
C ASN A 307 15.31 5.21 -1.66
N LEU A 308 14.65 5.39 -2.80
CA LEU A 308 13.46 4.61 -3.16
C LEU A 308 13.85 3.27 -3.77
N PRO A 309 13.01 2.22 -3.63
CA PRO A 309 13.29 0.94 -4.25
C PRO A 309 13.12 1.03 -5.77
N SER A 310 13.99 0.33 -6.50
CA SER A 310 13.72 -0.02 -7.90
C SER A 310 12.78 -1.22 -7.92
N ILE A 311 11.68 -1.13 -8.67
CA ILE A 311 10.68 -2.19 -8.77
C ILE A 311 10.40 -2.49 -10.25
N THR A 312 10.62 -3.74 -10.64
CA THR A 312 10.20 -4.27 -11.95
C THR A 312 9.06 -5.26 -11.75
N GLU A 313 8.08 -5.24 -12.64
CA GLU A 313 6.90 -6.11 -12.60
C GLU A 313 7.00 -7.17 -13.70
N GLU A 314 6.67 -8.42 -13.38
CA GLU A 314 6.45 -9.47 -14.40
C GLU A 314 5.20 -9.13 -15.24
N ASP A 315 5.12 -9.62 -16.48
CA ASP A 315 3.89 -9.54 -17.29
C ASP A 315 3.34 -10.96 -17.58
N PRO A 316 2.13 -11.33 -17.11
CA PRO A 316 1.24 -10.53 -16.25
C PRO A 316 1.82 -10.30 -14.86
N ARG A 317 1.45 -9.19 -14.21
CA ARG A 317 1.97 -8.79 -12.88
C ARG A 317 1.64 -9.79 -11.79
N ARG A 318 2.45 -10.83 -11.67
CA ARG A 318 2.34 -11.90 -10.64
C ARG A 318 3.51 -11.88 -9.68
N GLU A 319 4.60 -11.25 -10.08
CA GLU A 319 5.80 -11.07 -9.28
C GLU A 319 6.34 -9.65 -9.43
N LEU A 320 6.95 -9.17 -8.35
CA LEU A 320 7.75 -7.96 -8.29
C LEU A 320 9.21 -8.36 -8.02
N GLU A 321 10.13 -7.81 -8.79
CA GLU A 321 11.56 -7.79 -8.49
C GLU A 321 11.88 -6.44 -7.83
N VAL A 322 12.35 -6.48 -6.60
CA VAL A 322 12.55 -5.29 -5.76
C VAL A 322 13.99 -5.20 -5.31
N ASP A 323 14.57 -4.03 -5.52
CA ASP A 323 15.97 -3.74 -5.23
C ASP A 323 16.04 -2.44 -4.42
N TRP A 324 16.62 -2.49 -3.22
CA TRP A 324 16.80 -1.34 -2.35
C TRP A 324 18.26 -0.92 -2.32
N ASP A 325 18.58 0.26 -2.83
CA ASP A 325 19.89 0.87 -2.63
C ASP A 325 20.02 1.37 -1.18
N LEU A 326 20.84 0.69 -0.38
CA LEU A 326 21.13 1.03 1.02
C LEU A 326 22.51 1.67 1.17
N SER A 327 23.11 2.17 0.10
CA SER A 327 24.46 2.74 0.12
C SER A 327 24.56 4.02 0.96
N ASP A 328 23.47 4.78 1.12
CA ASP A 328 23.38 5.96 1.98
C ASP A 328 23.46 5.59 3.47
N LYS A 329 22.83 4.47 3.85
CA LYS A 329 22.79 3.94 5.21
C LYS A 329 22.98 2.42 5.19
N PRO A 330 24.23 1.92 5.03
CA PRO A 330 24.49 0.49 4.94
C PRO A 330 24.08 -0.30 6.18
N VAL A 331 23.57 -1.52 6.01
CA VAL A 331 23.14 -2.40 7.11
C VAL A 331 24.37 -3.05 7.76
N PRO A 332 24.71 -2.74 9.03
CA PRO A 332 25.88 -3.30 9.69
C PRO A 332 25.70 -4.77 10.06
N PHE A 333 26.82 -5.44 10.34
CA PHE A 333 26.82 -6.80 10.86
C PHE A 333 25.89 -6.98 12.06
N CYS A 334 25.18 -8.12 12.09
CA CYS A 334 24.33 -8.53 13.21
C CYS A 334 23.10 -7.62 13.42
N ASN A 335 22.52 -7.13 12.32
CA ASN A 335 21.25 -6.39 12.32
C ASN A 335 20.19 -7.14 11.53
N TRP A 336 18.94 -6.93 11.91
CA TRP A 336 17.78 -7.47 11.21
C TRP A 336 17.14 -6.38 10.37
N VAL A 337 16.68 -6.76 9.19
CA VAL A 337 15.81 -5.93 8.34
C VAL A 337 14.53 -6.71 8.08
N THR A 338 13.40 -6.05 8.23
CA THR A 338 12.05 -6.54 7.98
C THR A 338 11.58 -5.97 6.65
N ILE A 339 11.35 -6.84 5.67
CA ILE A 339 10.60 -6.54 4.46
C ILE A 339 9.11 -6.68 4.78
N THR A 340 8.27 -5.76 4.35
CA THR A 340 6.81 -5.89 4.42
C THR A 340 6.19 -5.54 3.09
N THR A 341 5.47 -6.50 2.51
CA THR A 341 4.77 -6.38 1.23
C THR A 341 3.26 -6.57 1.44
N GLU A 342 2.48 -5.64 0.93
CA GLU A 342 1.02 -5.66 0.88
C GLU A 342 0.59 -5.80 -0.57
N PHE A 343 -0.24 -6.79 -0.88
CA PHE A 343 -0.87 -6.98 -2.18
C PHE A 343 -2.38 -6.81 -2.07
N ILE A 344 -2.97 -6.27 -3.13
CA ILE A 344 -4.40 -6.36 -3.42
C ILE A 344 -4.58 -7.36 -4.56
N LEU A 345 -5.27 -8.47 -4.28
CA LEU A 345 -5.41 -9.60 -5.19
C LEU A 345 -6.89 -9.86 -5.52
N PRO A 346 -7.21 -10.45 -6.69
CA PRO A 346 -8.57 -10.89 -7.02
C PRO A 346 -8.90 -12.21 -6.28
N THR A 347 -9.63 -12.12 -5.17
CA THR A 347 -10.10 -13.27 -4.36
C THR A 347 -9.03 -14.37 -4.18
N TRP A 348 -7.78 -13.97 -3.87
CA TRP A 348 -6.64 -14.87 -3.67
C TRP A 348 -5.80 -14.43 -2.47
N ASN A 349 -5.14 -15.39 -1.79
CA ASN A 349 -4.42 -15.13 -0.54
C ASN A 349 -3.15 -15.96 -0.44
N ALA A 350 -2.15 -15.58 -1.23
CA ALA A 350 -0.84 -16.18 -1.14
C ALA A 350 0.24 -15.12 -1.37
N ILE A 351 1.37 -15.28 -0.69
CA ILE A 351 2.60 -14.55 -0.99
C ILE A 351 3.76 -15.54 -0.98
N GLU A 352 4.59 -15.44 -2.01
CA GLU A 352 5.88 -16.11 -2.11
C GLU A 352 7.00 -15.07 -2.07
N TYR A 353 8.00 -15.31 -1.22
CA TYR A 353 9.28 -14.60 -1.27
C TYR A 353 10.35 -15.53 -1.81
N ARG A 354 11.15 -15.06 -2.76
CA ARG A 354 12.31 -15.76 -3.31
C ARG A 354 13.44 -14.80 -3.61
N ASP A 355 14.64 -15.34 -3.80
CA ASP A 355 15.85 -14.57 -4.09
C ASP A 355 16.14 -13.45 -3.06
N VAL A 356 15.76 -13.65 -1.79
CA VAL A 356 15.98 -12.64 -0.74
C VAL A 356 17.44 -12.67 -0.31
N LYS A 357 18.15 -11.56 -0.52
CA LYS A 357 19.59 -11.46 -0.26
C LYS A 357 20.04 -10.02 -0.05
N PHE A 358 21.07 -9.86 0.78
CA PHE A 358 21.84 -8.62 0.87
C PHE A 358 22.99 -8.63 -0.15
N THR A 359 23.27 -7.50 -0.79
CA THR A 359 24.47 -7.32 -1.61
C THR A 359 25.51 -6.46 -0.88
N TYR A 360 26.78 -6.77 -1.10
CA TYR A 360 27.91 -6.16 -0.40
C TYR A 360 28.84 -5.43 -1.38
N PRO A 361 29.62 -4.44 -0.90
CA PRO A 361 30.66 -3.82 -1.72
C PRO A 361 31.59 -4.87 -2.35
N LYS A 362 31.97 -4.66 -3.61
CA LYS A 362 32.90 -5.51 -4.39
C LYS A 362 32.36 -6.90 -4.75
N GLY A 363 31.04 -7.09 -4.79
CA GLY A 363 30.43 -8.31 -5.35
C GLY A 363 30.67 -9.57 -4.51
N ILE A 364 30.80 -9.43 -3.19
CA ILE A 364 30.91 -10.58 -2.28
C ILE A 364 29.61 -11.37 -2.36
N GLU A 365 29.71 -12.68 -2.60
CA GLU A 365 28.56 -13.58 -2.71
C GLU A 365 27.66 -13.49 -1.47
N SER A 366 26.36 -13.43 -1.72
CA SER A 366 25.33 -13.35 -0.70
C SER A 366 24.76 -14.73 -0.38
N LYS A 367 24.31 -14.91 0.85
CA LYS A 367 23.53 -16.11 1.22
C LYS A 367 22.10 -15.88 0.75
N PHE A 368 21.65 -16.72 -0.17
CA PHE A 368 20.25 -16.78 -0.57
C PHE A 368 19.44 -17.46 0.53
N LEU A 369 18.30 -16.86 0.85
CA LEU A 369 17.31 -17.54 1.67
C LEU A 369 16.38 -18.38 0.80
N PRO A 370 15.88 -19.51 1.33
CA PRO A 370 15.03 -20.40 0.56
C PRO A 370 13.78 -19.67 0.07
N PRO A 371 13.31 -19.94 -1.16
CA PRO A 371 11.94 -19.64 -1.54
C PRO A 371 10.96 -20.20 -0.52
N ILE A 372 10.03 -19.36 -0.08
CA ILE A 372 8.95 -19.72 0.84
C ILE A 372 7.66 -19.07 0.36
N LYS A 373 6.63 -19.90 0.25
CA LYS A 373 5.27 -19.49 -0.07
C LYS A 373 4.35 -19.91 1.06
N TRP A 374 3.47 -19.00 1.45
CA TRP A 374 2.30 -19.33 2.24
C TRP A 374 1.05 -19.01 1.43
N GLU A 375 0.02 -19.81 1.64
CA GLU A 375 -1.34 -19.60 1.12
C GLU A 375 -2.32 -19.83 2.25
N MET A 376 -3.31 -18.95 2.39
CA MET A 376 -4.40 -19.14 3.33
C MET A 376 -5.69 -19.36 2.55
N LYS A 377 -6.23 -20.58 2.63
CA LYS A 377 -7.53 -20.91 2.05
C LYS A 377 -8.60 -20.74 3.09
N THR A 378 -9.69 -20.07 2.72
CA THR A 378 -10.83 -19.86 3.60
C THR A 378 -12.08 -20.41 2.94
N ALA A 379 -12.79 -21.27 3.66
CA ALA A 379 -14.01 -21.90 3.17
C ALA A 379 -15.05 -20.84 2.80
N ARG A 380 -15.85 -21.07 1.76
CA ARG A 380 -16.95 -20.18 1.41
C ARG A 380 -18.18 -20.51 2.25
N ILE A 381 -18.98 -19.48 2.52
CA ILE A 381 -20.29 -19.63 3.15
C ILE A 381 -21.33 -19.77 2.04
N ASP A 382 -22.15 -20.80 2.11
CA ASP A 382 -23.23 -21.01 1.16
C ASP A 382 -24.29 -19.91 1.31
N ARG A 383 -24.65 -19.29 0.18
CA ARG A 383 -25.65 -18.22 0.11
C ARG A 383 -25.40 -17.07 1.08
N ALA A 384 -24.14 -16.64 1.18
CA ALA A 384 -23.72 -15.55 2.06
C ALA A 384 -24.53 -14.26 1.85
N GLU A 385 -24.97 -13.98 0.62
CA GLU A 385 -25.82 -12.84 0.27
C GLU A 385 -27.19 -12.82 0.98
N THR A 386 -27.61 -13.96 1.55
CA THR A 386 -28.88 -14.09 2.27
C THR A 386 -28.74 -14.00 3.78
N ILE A 387 -27.51 -13.98 4.30
CA ILE A 387 -27.21 -13.86 5.72
C ILE A 387 -27.11 -12.37 6.05
N ARG A 388 -27.82 -11.93 7.09
CA ARG A 388 -27.76 -10.53 7.53
C ARG A 388 -26.51 -10.33 8.37
N ASP A 389 -25.90 -9.15 8.26
CA ASP A 389 -24.87 -8.69 9.19
C ASP A 389 -23.65 -9.65 9.30
N VAL A 390 -23.12 -10.11 8.17
CA VAL A 390 -21.86 -10.88 8.13
C VAL A 390 -20.68 -9.95 7.82
N THR A 391 -19.67 -9.97 8.68
CA THR A 391 -18.46 -9.15 8.50
C THR A 391 -17.26 -9.99 8.06
N GLY A 392 -16.43 -9.40 7.20
CA GLY A 392 -15.11 -9.95 6.89
C GLY A 392 -14.14 -9.79 8.07
N GLY A 393 -12.86 -10.07 7.84
CA GLY A 393 -11.85 -9.88 8.87
C GLY A 393 -10.48 -10.29 8.39
N TYR A 394 -9.58 -10.49 9.34
CA TYR A 394 -8.19 -10.80 9.06
C TYR A 394 -7.69 -11.99 9.87
N VAL A 395 -7.10 -12.95 9.17
CA VAL A 395 -6.30 -14.01 9.78
C VAL A 395 -4.85 -13.55 9.84
N ILE A 396 -4.26 -13.63 11.03
CA ILE A 396 -2.87 -13.27 11.31
C ILE A 396 -2.09 -14.55 11.52
N GLY A 397 -0.90 -14.66 10.92
CA GLY A 397 -0.05 -15.81 11.16
C GLY A 397 1.43 -15.50 11.33
N SER A 398 2.13 -16.49 11.85
CA SER A 398 3.53 -16.41 12.27
C SER A 398 4.17 -17.78 12.11
N TYR A 399 5.41 -17.83 11.62
CA TYR A 399 6.26 -19.02 11.67
C TYR A 399 7.73 -18.64 11.50
N ASN A 400 8.62 -19.54 11.93
CA ASN A 400 10.06 -19.42 11.75
C ASN A 400 10.54 -20.42 10.70
N ILE A 401 11.53 -20.03 9.90
CA ILE A 401 12.23 -20.94 8.99
C ILE A 401 13.58 -21.31 9.57
N VAL A 402 13.79 -22.61 9.69
CA VAL A 402 14.98 -23.21 10.29
C VAL A 402 15.79 -23.95 9.23
N ASP A 403 17.10 -23.74 9.25
CA ASP A 403 18.11 -24.57 8.58
C ASP A 403 18.69 -25.56 9.60
N PRO A 404 18.30 -26.85 9.57
CA PRO A 404 18.77 -27.85 10.53
C PRO A 404 20.27 -28.13 10.47
N GLN A 405 20.95 -27.71 9.40
CA GLN A 405 22.40 -27.91 9.24
C GLN A 405 23.23 -26.89 10.02
N LEU A 406 22.61 -25.79 10.49
CA LEU A 406 23.30 -24.76 11.26
C LEU A 406 23.35 -25.08 12.76
N PRO A 407 24.34 -24.49 13.48
CA PRO A 407 24.38 -24.50 14.94
C PRO A 407 23.10 -23.91 15.55
N ALA A 408 22.69 -24.38 16.72
CA ALA A 408 21.37 -24.08 17.32
C ALA A 408 21.07 -22.58 17.40
N GLU A 409 22.09 -21.78 17.73
CA GLU A 409 22.03 -20.32 17.84
C GLU A 409 21.87 -19.58 16.49
N GLN A 410 22.08 -20.26 15.37
CA GLN A 410 21.99 -19.72 14.00
C GLN A 410 20.93 -20.45 13.15
N ARG A 411 20.20 -21.40 13.75
CA ARG A 411 19.24 -22.25 13.04
C ARG A 411 18.10 -21.48 12.42
N VAL A 412 17.60 -20.45 13.11
CA VAL A 412 16.54 -19.59 12.57
C VAL A 412 17.16 -18.66 11.54
N VAL A 413 16.89 -18.93 10.27
CA VAL A 413 17.42 -18.14 9.15
C VAL A 413 16.45 -17.05 8.72
N ALA A 414 15.16 -17.17 9.09
CA ALA A 414 14.16 -16.15 8.85
C ALA A 414 12.94 -16.28 9.78
N GLU A 415 12.27 -15.16 10.02
CA GLU A 415 10.97 -15.10 10.70
C GLU A 415 9.92 -14.51 9.75
N TYR A 416 8.73 -15.10 9.73
CA TYR A 416 7.61 -14.66 8.92
C TYR A 416 6.43 -14.21 9.77
N ARG A 417 5.74 -13.18 9.28
CA ARG A 417 4.39 -12.79 9.70
C ARG A 417 3.53 -12.58 8.46
N PHE A 418 2.23 -12.82 8.58
CA PHE A 418 1.31 -12.56 7.49
C PHE A 418 -0.08 -12.11 7.94
N ILE A 419 -0.79 -11.45 7.02
CA ILE A 419 -2.20 -11.07 7.14
C ILE A 419 -2.94 -11.58 5.90
N HIS A 420 -4.02 -12.30 6.12
CA HIS A 420 -4.98 -12.71 5.10
C HIS A 420 -6.31 -12.02 5.38
N GLN A 421 -6.81 -11.20 4.46
CA GLN A 421 -8.19 -10.69 4.51
C GLN A 421 -9.17 -11.75 3.98
N TYR A 422 -10.17 -12.10 4.77
CA TYR A 422 -11.34 -12.83 4.29
C TYR A 422 -12.55 -11.88 4.18
N SER A 423 -13.40 -12.15 3.20
CA SER A 423 -14.59 -11.35 2.91
C SER A 423 -15.83 -11.91 3.61
N PHE A 424 -16.93 -11.14 3.62
CA PHE A 424 -18.20 -11.53 4.25
C PHE A 424 -18.81 -12.84 3.70
N ASN A 425 -18.39 -13.31 2.52
CA ASN A 425 -18.83 -14.59 1.94
C ASN A 425 -17.90 -15.78 2.26
N GLN A 426 -16.99 -15.59 3.20
CA GLN A 426 -16.01 -16.59 3.62
C GLN A 426 -16.13 -16.85 5.11
N SER A 427 -15.85 -18.10 5.50
CA SER A 427 -15.94 -18.55 6.88
C SER A 427 -14.91 -17.82 7.75
N PRO A 428 -15.33 -17.15 8.82
CA PRO A 428 -14.41 -16.52 9.76
C PRO A 428 -13.70 -17.55 10.66
N GLU A 429 -14.20 -18.78 10.75
CA GLU A 429 -13.72 -19.79 11.71
C GLU A 429 -12.98 -20.98 11.08
N MET A 430 -13.00 -21.11 9.75
CA MET A 430 -12.47 -22.29 9.06
C MET A 430 -11.49 -21.92 7.94
N HIS A 431 -10.21 -22.19 8.20
CA HIS A 431 -9.09 -21.87 7.31
C HIS A 431 -8.13 -23.05 7.14
N GLU A 432 -7.37 -23.06 6.05
CA GLU A 432 -6.25 -23.97 5.81
C GLU A 432 -5.01 -23.15 5.44
N LEU A 433 -3.98 -23.22 6.29
CA LEU A 433 -2.66 -22.68 5.99
C LEU A 433 -1.87 -23.72 5.19
N VAL A 434 -1.44 -23.33 4.00
CA VAL A 434 -0.57 -24.14 3.14
C VAL A 434 0.80 -23.49 3.09
N LEU A 435 1.85 -24.23 3.44
CA LEU A 435 3.23 -23.79 3.36
C LEU A 435 3.99 -24.62 2.32
N THR A 436 4.67 -23.94 1.41
CA THR A 436 5.57 -24.53 0.42
C THR A 436 6.93 -23.86 0.53
N GLY A 437 8.00 -24.61 0.31
CA GLY A 437 9.34 -24.04 0.38
C GLY A 437 10.42 -25.01 -0.04
N THR A 438 11.66 -24.65 0.26
CA THR A 438 12.83 -25.40 -0.21
C THR A 438 13.11 -26.64 0.63
N ARG A 439 13.41 -27.77 -0.03
CA ARG A 439 13.83 -29.01 0.63
C ARG A 439 15.05 -28.77 1.52
N GLY A 440 15.00 -29.32 2.73
CA GLY A 440 16.08 -29.20 3.73
C GLY A 440 15.84 -28.13 4.78
N TYR A 441 14.87 -27.24 4.55
CA TYR A 441 14.40 -26.28 5.55
C TYR A 441 13.16 -26.79 6.28
N VAL A 442 12.90 -26.23 7.46
CA VAL A 442 11.79 -26.63 8.33
C VAL A 442 11.04 -25.39 8.81
N ALA A 443 9.71 -25.41 8.74
CA ALA A 443 8.86 -24.42 9.39
C ALA A 443 8.58 -24.82 10.84
N THR A 444 8.72 -23.88 11.77
CA THR A 444 8.54 -24.07 13.22
C THR A 444 7.76 -22.90 13.82
N ASP A 445 7.34 -23.05 15.09
CA ASP A 445 6.64 -22.00 15.85
C ASP A 445 5.44 -21.39 15.11
N ILE A 446 4.68 -22.26 14.43
CA ILE A 446 3.51 -21.84 13.66
C ILE A 446 2.42 -21.38 14.62
N ARG A 447 1.95 -20.14 14.44
CA ARG A 447 0.86 -19.54 15.20
C ARG A 447 -0.11 -18.85 14.26
N VAL A 448 -1.40 -18.93 14.58
CA VAL A 448 -2.47 -18.28 13.82
C VAL A 448 -3.45 -17.62 14.80
N GLY A 449 -3.86 -16.39 14.51
CA GLY A 449 -4.81 -15.61 15.28
C GLY A 449 -5.71 -14.79 14.37
N HIS A 450 -6.56 -13.96 14.97
CA HIS A 450 -7.62 -13.24 14.27
C HIS A 450 -7.70 -11.78 14.72
N THR A 451 -8.15 -10.91 13.83
CA THR A 451 -8.60 -9.56 14.17
C THR A 451 -9.66 -9.07 13.17
N TYR A 452 -10.62 -8.28 13.66
CA TYR A 452 -11.56 -7.54 12.81
C TYR A 452 -10.98 -6.24 12.26
N GLY A 453 -9.95 -5.69 12.91
CA GLY A 453 -9.23 -4.50 12.46
C GLY A 453 -7.94 -4.84 11.74
N PHE A 454 -7.65 -4.15 10.64
CA PHE A 454 -6.38 -4.31 9.93
C PHE A 454 -5.21 -3.81 10.78
N LEU A 455 -4.14 -4.63 10.88
CA LEU A 455 -2.92 -4.29 11.60
C LEU A 455 -1.92 -3.62 10.67
N ASP A 456 -1.27 -2.55 11.12
CA ASP A 456 -0.07 -2.05 10.46
C ASP A 456 1.14 -2.98 10.66
N ALA A 457 2.27 -2.65 10.03
CA ALA A 457 3.47 -3.48 10.09
C ALA A 457 4.00 -3.66 11.53
N ASN A 458 3.95 -2.61 12.36
CA ASN A 458 4.41 -2.68 13.75
C ASN A 458 3.45 -3.49 14.61
N GLU A 459 2.15 -3.28 14.43
CA GLU A 459 1.09 -4.04 15.10
C GLU A 459 1.16 -5.52 14.75
N LEU A 460 1.41 -5.87 13.49
CA LEU A 460 1.59 -7.25 13.03
C LEU A 460 2.72 -7.96 13.80
N TRP A 461 3.87 -7.32 13.97
CA TRP A 461 4.99 -7.90 14.72
C TRP A 461 4.79 -7.91 16.24
N ARG A 462 3.89 -7.07 16.75
CA ARG A 462 3.53 -7.01 18.17
C ARG A 462 2.31 -7.86 18.52
N PHE A 463 1.65 -8.45 17.54
CA PHE A 463 0.46 -9.27 17.74
C PHE A 463 0.75 -10.46 18.68
N LYS A 464 -0.15 -10.66 19.65
CA LYS A 464 0.00 -11.69 20.70
C LYS A 464 -1.26 -12.53 20.93
N ASP A 465 -2.39 -12.14 20.33
CA ASP A 465 -3.69 -12.79 20.54
C ASP A 465 -3.84 -14.03 19.65
N TRP A 466 -2.92 -14.99 19.81
CA TRP A 466 -2.90 -16.23 19.03
C TRP A 466 -4.03 -17.17 19.47
N MET A 467 -4.77 -17.70 18.50
CA MET A 467 -5.87 -18.64 18.73
C MET A 467 -5.46 -20.09 18.50
N THR A 468 -4.45 -20.31 17.65
CA THR A 468 -3.86 -21.62 17.35
C THR A 468 -2.35 -21.50 17.49
N GLU A 469 -1.76 -22.31 18.36
CA GLU A 469 -0.29 -22.41 18.51
C GLU A 469 0.15 -23.87 18.33
N LEU A 470 1.06 -24.10 17.40
CA LEU A 470 1.57 -25.44 17.05
C LEU A 470 3.02 -25.62 17.54
N GLY A 471 3.38 -24.94 18.64
CA GLY A 471 4.73 -24.89 19.19
C GLY A 471 5.39 -26.26 19.35
N GLY A 472 6.70 -26.32 19.09
CA GLY A 472 7.51 -27.54 19.22
C GLY A 472 7.32 -28.58 18.12
N ARG A 473 6.45 -28.36 17.14
CA ARG A 473 6.36 -29.19 15.93
C ARG A 473 7.22 -28.63 14.81
N GLU A 474 7.89 -29.54 14.12
CA GLU A 474 8.70 -29.27 12.93
C GLU A 474 7.94 -29.71 11.68
N TYR A 475 7.81 -28.81 10.71
CA TYR A 475 7.14 -29.07 9.45
C TYR A 475 8.17 -29.00 8.32
N PRO A 476 8.66 -30.15 7.81
CA PRO A 476 9.68 -30.16 6.76
C PRO A 476 9.11 -29.56 5.47
N LEU A 477 9.85 -28.63 4.88
CA LEU A 477 9.52 -28.02 3.60
C LEU A 477 10.11 -28.82 2.44
N GLY A 478 9.49 -28.71 1.27
CA GLY A 478 9.93 -29.36 0.04
C GLY A 478 8.82 -29.44 -0.99
N ASP A 479 8.91 -30.45 -1.87
CA ASP A 479 8.00 -30.60 -3.03
C ASP A 479 6.54 -30.85 -2.65
N ARG A 480 6.28 -31.34 -1.43
CA ARG A 480 4.92 -31.55 -0.92
C ARG A 480 4.56 -30.39 0.01
N PRO A 481 3.45 -29.68 -0.26
CA PRO A 481 2.98 -28.65 0.63
C PRO A 481 2.65 -29.21 2.02
N VAL A 482 2.93 -28.40 3.04
CA VAL A 482 2.47 -28.64 4.40
C VAL A 482 1.10 -28.00 4.54
N GLU A 483 0.08 -28.81 4.83
CA GLU A 483 -1.30 -28.35 5.03
C GLU A 483 -1.66 -28.37 6.52
N ILE A 484 -2.14 -27.25 7.04
CA ILE A 484 -2.49 -27.07 8.45
C ILE A 484 -3.91 -26.53 8.52
N LEU A 485 -4.83 -27.36 9.01
CA LEU A 485 -6.21 -26.95 9.27
C LEU A 485 -6.27 -26.05 10.51
N VAL A 486 -6.93 -24.91 10.37
CA VAL A 486 -7.22 -23.95 11.44
C VAL A 486 -8.73 -23.94 11.63
N ASN A 487 -9.18 -24.43 12.78
CA ASN A 487 -10.60 -24.47 13.15
C ASN A 487 -10.83 -23.70 14.46
N TRP A 488 -11.66 -22.66 14.37
CA TRP A 488 -12.07 -21.80 15.47
C TRP A 488 -13.55 -21.88 15.77
N GLU A 489 -14.24 -22.95 15.36
CA GLU A 489 -15.67 -23.15 15.58
C GLU A 489 -16.13 -22.74 16.99
N GLY A 490 -16.98 -21.71 17.06
CA GLY A 490 -17.56 -21.17 18.29
C GLY A 490 -16.58 -20.41 19.20
N ARG A 491 -15.40 -20.03 18.69
CA ARG A 491 -14.33 -19.38 19.49
C ARG A 491 -14.14 -17.91 19.15
N LEU A 492 -14.70 -17.40 18.04
CA LEU A 492 -14.51 -16.01 17.67
C LEU A 492 -15.40 -15.04 18.47
N PRO A 493 -14.85 -13.91 18.95
CA PRO A 493 -15.62 -12.87 19.61
C PRO A 493 -16.27 -11.94 18.58
N TYR A 494 -17.39 -12.38 18.00
CA TYR A 494 -18.11 -11.60 16.99
C TYR A 494 -18.53 -10.22 17.53
N PRO A 495 -18.44 -9.16 16.69
CA PRO A 495 -19.03 -7.87 17.00
C PRO A 495 -20.52 -8.00 17.32
N GLU A 496 -21.00 -7.14 18.22
CA GLU A 496 -22.41 -7.12 18.60
C GLU A 496 -23.30 -6.89 17.37
N GLY A 497 -24.25 -7.81 17.14
CA GLY A 497 -25.21 -7.72 16.05
C GLY A 497 -24.94 -8.62 14.84
N GLU A 498 -23.82 -9.36 14.79
CA GLU A 498 -23.51 -10.26 13.66
C GLU A 498 -24.19 -11.63 13.73
N ASP A 499 -24.67 -12.13 12.59
CA ASP A 499 -25.28 -13.47 12.46
C ASP A 499 -24.23 -14.51 12.03
N VAL A 500 -24.07 -15.53 12.86
CA VAL A 500 -23.06 -16.59 12.74
C VAL A 500 -23.61 -17.89 12.14
N THR A 501 -24.89 -17.95 11.79
CA THR A 501 -25.60 -19.21 11.47
C THR A 501 -25.39 -19.74 10.04
N GLY A 502 -24.48 -19.13 9.28
CA GLY A 502 -24.18 -19.51 7.90
C GLY A 502 -23.74 -20.97 7.74
N LYS A 503 -24.31 -21.69 6.77
CA LYS A 503 -23.86 -23.04 6.43
C LYS A 503 -22.52 -22.96 5.68
N ILE A 504 -21.50 -23.63 6.22
CA ILE A 504 -20.12 -23.63 5.67
C ILE A 504 -19.97 -24.81 4.70
N GLU A 505 -19.46 -24.57 3.48
CA GLU A 505 -19.04 -25.69 2.63
C GLU A 505 -17.69 -26.27 3.12
N PRO A 506 -17.54 -27.60 3.20
CA PRO A 506 -16.25 -28.21 3.51
C PRO A 506 -15.22 -27.97 2.41
N PHE A 507 -13.94 -27.86 2.77
CA PHE A 507 -12.84 -27.76 1.79
C PHE A 507 -12.87 -28.94 0.80
N ARG A 508 -13.20 -28.67 -0.46
CA ARG A 508 -13.08 -29.65 -1.54
C ARG A 508 -11.63 -29.65 -2.02
N ARG A 509 -10.86 -30.68 -1.67
CA ARG A 509 -9.54 -30.93 -2.27
C ARG A 509 -9.71 -31.17 -3.77
N LYS A 510 -9.10 -30.33 -4.61
CA LYS A 510 -8.98 -30.56 -6.05
C LYS A 510 -7.81 -31.48 -6.35
#